data_AF-A0A6V7KYU8-F1
#
_entry.id   AF-A0A6V7KYU8-F1
#
_cell.length_a   1.000
_cell.length_b   1.000
_cell.length_c   1.000
_cell.angle_alpha   90.00
_cell.angle_beta   90.00
_cell.angle_gamma   90.00
#
_symmetry.space_group_name_H-M   'P 1'
#
loop_
_entity.id
_entity.type
_entity.pdbx_description
1 polymer ?
#
loop_
_entity_poly.entity_id
_entity_poly.type
_entity_poly.pdbx_seq_one_letter_code
_entity_poly.pdbx_strand_id
1 'polypeptide(L)'
;LPYIRMIPKVTAVAGETLRLKCPVAGYPIEEIKWERGGRELPDNLRQKVSADGTLMVSSVHKEADTGSYTCWARNKQGHSARRSGDVTVI
;
A
#
# COMPACT_ATOMS: atom_id res chain seq x y z
N LEU A 1 19.95 -0.19 1.18
CA LEU A 1 18.93 0.87 1.02
C LEU A 1 17.56 0.23 0.92
N PRO A 2 16.46 0.88 1.33
CA PRO A 2 15.11 0.37 1.06
C PRO A 2 14.94 0.12 -0.43
N TYR A 3 14.32 -0.99 -0.77
CA TYR A 3 14.00 -1.36 -2.14
C TYR A 3 12.64 -2.04 -2.17
N ILE A 4 11.71 -1.54 -2.97
CA ILE A 4 10.37 -2.12 -3.09
C ILE A 4 10.30 -2.85 -4.43
N ARG A 5 10.06 -4.16 -4.38
CA ARG A 5 9.85 -4.96 -5.59
C ARG A 5 8.54 -4.57 -6.28
N MET A 6 8.31 -5.12 -7.47
CA MET A 6 7.04 -4.92 -8.19
C MET A 6 5.85 -5.32 -7.31
N ILE A 7 4.88 -4.41 -7.20
CA ILE A 7 3.59 -4.71 -6.59
C ILE A 7 2.69 -5.22 -7.73
N PRO A 8 2.23 -6.48 -7.67
CA PRO A 8 1.40 -7.03 -8.75
C PRO A 8 0.05 -6.32 -8.80
N LYS A 9 -0.56 -6.29 -9.98
CA LYS A 9 -1.94 -5.83 -10.13
C LYS A 9 -2.87 -6.74 -9.31
N VAL A 10 -3.80 -6.13 -8.57
CA VAL A 10 -4.77 -6.83 -7.74
C VAL A 10 -6.18 -6.56 -8.25
N THR A 11 -6.99 -7.60 -8.34
CA THR A 11 -8.43 -7.49 -8.55
C THR A 11 -9.14 -7.79 -7.23
N ALA A 12 -10.03 -6.93 -6.78
CA ALA A 12 -10.81 -7.10 -5.55
C ALA A 12 -12.31 -7.05 -5.85
N VAL A 13 -13.12 -7.71 -5.04
CA VAL A 13 -14.58 -7.72 -5.18
C VAL A 13 -15.17 -6.60 -4.34
N ALA A 14 -16.14 -5.86 -4.91
CA ALA A 14 -16.85 -4.83 -4.17
C ALA A 14 -17.49 -5.37 -2.87
N GLY A 15 -17.37 -4.61 -1.79
CA GLY A 15 -17.83 -4.99 -0.45
C GLY A 15 -16.84 -5.85 0.36
N GLU A 16 -15.83 -6.44 -0.28
CA GLU A 16 -14.80 -7.22 0.42
C GLU A 16 -13.64 -6.37 0.95
N THR A 17 -12.71 -7.02 1.64
CA THR A 17 -11.47 -6.37 2.13
C THR A 17 -10.35 -6.56 1.12
N LEU A 18 -9.86 -5.45 0.56
CA LEU A 18 -8.65 -5.43 -0.26
C LEU A 18 -7.41 -5.59 0.62
N ARG A 19 -6.45 -6.40 0.17
CA ARG A 19 -5.13 -6.56 0.79
C ARG A 19 -4.04 -6.30 -0.24
N LEU A 20 -3.18 -5.33 0.03
CA LEU A 20 -2.05 -4.95 -0.82
C LEU A 20 -0.77 -5.11 -0.04
N LYS A 21 0.05 -6.09 -0.43
CA LYS A 21 1.35 -6.31 0.19
C LYS A 21 2.39 -5.36 -0.41
N CYS A 22 3.20 -4.74 0.45
CA CYS A 22 4.38 -4.01 0.01
C CYS A 22 5.62 -4.91 0.11
N PRO A 23 6.18 -5.42 -1.01
CA PRO A 23 7.34 -6.30 -1.00
C PRO A 23 8.63 -5.50 -0.84
N VAL A 24 8.79 -4.86 0.32
CA VAL A 24 9.98 -4.09 0.68
C VAL A 24 11.11 -5.02 1.15
N ALA A 25 12.32 -4.68 0.75
CA ALA A 25 13.57 -5.27 1.20
C ALA A 25 14.53 -4.18 1.66
N GLY A 26 15.49 -4.55 2.50
CA GLY A 26 16.44 -3.64 3.13
C GLY A 26 16.34 -3.71 4.65
N TYR A 27 17.38 -3.23 5.34
CA TYR A 27 17.43 -3.22 6.80
C TYR A 27 18.24 -2.01 7.29
N PRO A 28 17.81 -1.31 8.36
CA PRO A 28 16.47 -1.41 8.95
C PRO A 28 15.43 -0.68 8.07
N ILE A 29 14.17 -1.13 8.10
CA ILE A 29 13.03 -0.38 7.58
C ILE A 29 12.31 0.19 8.79
N GLU A 30 12.22 1.52 8.87
CA GLU A 30 11.63 2.22 10.02
C GLU A 30 10.15 2.51 9.80
N GLU A 31 9.75 2.74 8.55
CA GLU A 31 8.42 3.23 8.23
C GLU A 31 7.99 2.69 6.87
N ILE A 32 6.75 2.19 6.80
CA ILE A 32 6.07 1.80 5.57
C ILE A 32 4.72 2.51 5.55
N LYS A 33 4.46 3.23 4.46
CA LYS A 33 3.24 4.01 4.24
C LYS A 33 2.64 3.68 2.89
N TRP A 34 1.35 3.92 2.78
CA TRP A 34 0.64 3.80 1.52
C TRP A 34 0.06 5.14 1.12
N GLU A 35 0.18 5.45 -0.16
CA GLU A 35 -0.32 6.68 -0.77
C GLU A 35 -1.27 6.33 -1.92
N ARG A 36 -2.26 7.19 -2.14
CA ARG A 36 -3.13 7.14 -3.31
C ARG A 36 -3.34 8.55 -3.86
N GLY A 37 -3.13 8.71 -5.16
CA GLY A 37 -3.16 10.04 -5.80
C GLY A 37 -2.18 11.03 -5.17
N GLY A 38 -1.03 10.55 -4.68
CA GLY A 38 -0.01 11.37 -4.01
C GLY A 38 -0.35 11.79 -2.58
N ARG A 39 -1.45 11.29 -1.99
CA ARG A 39 -1.83 11.55 -0.60
C ARG A 39 -1.67 10.29 0.23
N GLU A 40 -1.07 10.42 1.42
CA GLU A 40 -0.99 9.33 2.39
C GLU A 40 -2.40 8.84 2.76
N LEU A 41 -2.60 7.53 2.75
CA LEU A 41 -3.84 6.92 3.21
C LEU A 41 -3.89 7.02 4.74
N PRO A 42 -5.02 7.47 5.31
CA PRO A 42 -5.15 7.58 6.76
C PRO A 42 -5.17 6.18 7.41
N ASP A 43 -4.60 6.07 8.60
CA ASP A 43 -4.75 4.89 9.44
C ASP A 43 -6.02 5.04 10.31
N ASN A 44 -7.06 4.27 9.98
CA ASN A 44 -8.39 4.38 10.59
C ASN A 44 -9.12 3.02 10.62
N LEU A 45 -10.43 3.02 10.90
CA LEU A 45 -11.23 1.78 10.96
C LEU A 45 -11.35 1.08 9.60
N ARG A 46 -11.28 1.83 8.50
CA ARG A 46 -11.43 1.32 7.13
C ARG A 46 -10.10 0.96 6.50
N GLN A 47 -9.06 1.76 6.72
CA GLN A 47 -7.74 1.61 6.14
C GLN A 47 -6.71 1.37 7.24
N LYS A 48 -5.96 0.27 7.17
CA LYS A 48 -4.90 -0.05 8.14
C LYS A 48 -3.67 -0.58 7.44
N VAL A 49 -2.50 -0.21 7.93
CA VAL A 49 -1.22 -0.80 7.50
C VAL A 49 -0.73 -1.74 8.59
N SER A 50 -0.54 -3.01 8.24
CA SER A 50 -0.01 -4.02 9.14
C SER A 50 1.49 -3.85 9.35
N ALA A 51 2.04 -4.47 10.41
CA ALA A 51 3.47 -4.41 10.72
C ALA A 51 4.38 -4.96 9.59
N ASP A 52 3.85 -5.84 8.74
CA ASP A 52 4.54 -6.37 7.55
C ASP A 52 4.45 -5.43 6.32
N GLY A 53 3.86 -4.25 6.47
CA GLY A 53 3.64 -3.28 5.39
C GLY A 53 2.43 -3.55 4.51
N THR A 54 1.60 -4.54 4.84
CA THR A 54 0.37 -4.84 4.10
C THR A 54 -0.72 -3.82 4.40
N LEU A 55 -1.21 -3.13 3.37
CA LEU A 55 -2.40 -2.27 3.45
C LEU A 55 -3.67 -3.13 3.38
N MET A 56 -4.59 -2.89 4.30
CA MET A 56 -5.96 -3.41 4.27
C MET A 56 -6.93 -2.27 4.07
N VAL A 57 -7.86 -2.40 3.13
CA VAL A 57 -8.98 -1.48 2.93
C VAL A 57 -10.28 -2.29 3.00
N SER A 58 -11.09 -2.07 4.02
CA SER A 58 -12.35 -2.79 4.21
C SER A 58 -13.49 -2.20 3.38
N SER A 59 -14.39 -3.08 2.96
CA SER A 59 -15.58 -2.75 2.16
C SER A 59 -15.24 -1.85 0.97
N VAL A 60 -14.49 -2.40 0.01
CA VAL A 60 -14.06 -1.64 -1.17
C VAL A 60 -15.21 -1.36 -2.13
N HIS A 61 -15.19 -0.18 -2.75
CA HIS A 61 -16.18 0.29 -3.70
C HIS A 61 -15.52 0.56 -5.05
N LYS A 62 -16.22 0.26 -6.14
CA LYS A 62 -15.65 0.26 -7.48
C LYS A 62 -15.08 1.61 -7.90
N GLU A 63 -15.88 2.65 -7.76
CA GLU A 63 -15.59 4.03 -8.15
C GLU A 63 -14.58 4.66 -7.18
N ALA A 64 -14.71 4.33 -5.90
CA ALA A 64 -13.95 4.96 -4.85
C ALA A 64 -12.60 4.31 -4.58
N ASP A 65 -12.38 3.02 -4.90
CA ASP A 65 -11.17 2.26 -4.51
C ASP A 65 -10.38 1.65 -5.68
N THR A 66 -10.89 1.71 -6.92
CA THR A 66 -10.08 1.41 -8.10
C THR A 66 -9.00 2.48 -8.30
N GLY A 67 -7.79 2.08 -8.68
CA GLY A 67 -6.72 3.01 -9.02
C GLY A 67 -5.33 2.52 -8.62
N SER A 68 -4.35 3.42 -8.70
CA SER A 68 -2.96 3.11 -8.37
C SER A 68 -2.64 3.44 -6.91
N TYR A 69 -2.13 2.45 -6.18
CA TYR A 69 -1.70 2.56 -4.79
C TYR A 69 -0.18 2.51 -4.74
N THR A 70 0.44 3.44 -4.03
CA THR A 70 1.90 3.56 -3.92
C THR A 70 2.34 3.19 -2.53
N CYS A 71 3.18 2.15 -2.42
CA CYS A 71 3.91 1.90 -1.19
C CYS A 71 5.14 2.81 -1.12
N TRP A 72 5.35 3.40 0.05
CA TRP A 72 6.51 4.19 0.42
C TRP A 72 7.20 3.54 1.61
N ALA A 73 8.53 3.41 1.57
CA ALA A 73 9.30 2.90 2.69
C ALA A 73 10.53 3.76 2.96
N ARG A 74 10.89 3.94 4.24
CA ARG A 74 12.05 4.73 4.68
C ARG A 74 12.87 4.01 5.73
N ASN A 75 14.19 4.24 5.72
CA ASN A 75 15.09 3.78 6.77
C ASN A 75 15.57 4.92 7.70
N LYS A 76 16.26 4.55 8.79
CA LYS A 76 16.80 5.50 9.78
C LYS A 76 17.80 6.51 9.24
N GLN A 77 18.42 6.24 8.07
CA GLN A 77 19.35 7.17 7.43
C GLN A 77 18.63 8.19 6.52
N GLY A 78 17.31 8.10 6.38
CA GLY A 78 16.52 8.98 5.50
C GLY A 78 16.42 8.50 4.05
N HIS A 79 17.03 7.37 3.69
CA HIS A 79 16.83 6.78 2.38
C HIS A 79 15.41 6.24 2.24
N SER A 80 14.79 6.45 1.08
CA SER A 80 13.43 6.00 0.81
C SER A 80 13.28 5.34 -0.55
N ALA A 81 12.26 4.50 -0.68
CA ALA A 81 11.85 3.86 -1.92
C ALA A 81 10.34 3.97 -2.11
N ARG A 82 9.90 4.03 -3.36
CA ARG A 82 8.49 4.10 -3.75
C ARG A 82 8.20 3.12 -4.87
N ARG A 83 7.04 2.44 -4.81
CA ARG A 83 6.55 1.63 -5.92
C ARG A 83 5.02 1.62 -5.92
N SER A 84 4.44 1.68 -7.10
CA SER A 84 2.99 1.64 -7.30
C SER A 84 2.53 0.27 -7.80
N GLY A 85 1.30 -0.10 -7.44
CA GLY A 85 0.57 -1.25 -7.95
C GLY A 85 -0.88 -0.87 -8.21
N ASP A 86 -1.46 -1.45 -9.25
CA ASP A 86 -2.81 -1.11 -9.69
C ASP A 86 -3.84 -2.04 -9.05
N VAL A 87 -4.93 -1.44 -8.60
CA VAL A 87 -6.09 -2.12 -8.06
C VAL A 87 -7.26 -1.91 -9.00
N THR A 88 -7.95 -3.00 -9.32
CA THR A 88 -9.25 -2.97 -9.99
C THR A 88 -10.28 -3.60 -9.07
N VAL A 89 -11.32 -2.85 -8.72
CA VAL A 89 -12.45 -3.38 -7.97
C VAL A 89 -13.54 -3.76 -8.96
N ILE A 90 -14.07 -4.98 -8.85
CA ILE A 90 -15.12 -5.52 -9.73
C ILE A 90 -16.45 -5.64 -9.01
#